data_AF-A0A9D7YH90-F1
#
_entry.id   AF-A0A9D7YH90-F1
#
_cell.length_a   1.000
_cell.length_b   1.000
_cell.length_c   1.000
_cell.angle_alpha   90.00
_cell.angle_beta   90.00
_cell.angle_gamma   90.00
#
_symmetry.space_group_name_H-M   'P 1'
#
loop_
_entity.id
_entity.type
_entity.pdbx_description
1 polymer ?
#
loop_
_entity_poly.entity_id
_entity_poly.type
_entity_poly.pdbx_seq_one_letter_code
_entity_poly.pdbx_strand_id
1 'polypeptide(L)' 'MKTYGEQFGAKDGVWWFVNMPQEKMLDVAANGLGLIPPGSPEMHSTRFVLVDSAMKVRGYYDSADSSDVAKLRSILTELK' A
#
# COMPACT_ATOMS: atom_id res chain seq x y z
N MET A 1 3.50 11.16 12.01
CA MET A 1 2.49 10.21 11.51
C MET A 1 1.30 10.02 12.45
N LYS A 2 1.48 10.00 13.78
CA LYS A 2 0.34 9.92 14.72
C LYS A 2 -0.73 11.01 14.47
N THR A 3 -0.34 12.29 14.47
CA THR A 3 -1.25 13.41 14.19
C THR A 3 -1.93 13.30 12.82
N TYR A 4 -1.22 12.81 11.80
CA TYR A 4 -1.79 12.58 10.47
C TYR A 4 -2.86 11.47 10.51
N GLY A 5 -2.55 10.34 11.15
CA GLY A 5 -3.52 9.26 11.34
C GLY A 5 -4.77 9.73 12.08
N GLU A 6 -4.62 10.50 13.15
CA GLU A 6 -5.73 11.08 13.91
C GLU A 6 -6.59 12.03 13.03
N GLN A 7 -5.96 12.88 12.23
CA GLN A 7 -6.65 13.80 11.31
C GLN A 7 -7.52 13.08 10.27
N PHE A 8 -7.08 11.92 9.79
CA PHE A 8 -7.79 11.15 8.75
C PHE A 8 -8.56 9.94 9.30
N GLY A 9 -8.70 9.81 10.63
CA GLY A 9 -9.48 8.75 11.26
C GLY A 9 -8.87 7.34 11.13
N ALA A 10 -7.55 7.26 11.01
CA ALA A 10 -6.84 5.98 11.05
C ALA A 10 -7.07 5.30 12.41
N LYS A 11 -7.58 4.06 12.38
CA LYS A 11 -7.79 3.24 13.58
C LYS A 11 -6.51 2.52 13.98
N ASP A 12 -6.13 2.66 15.25
CA ASP A 12 -5.04 1.93 15.86
C ASP A 12 -5.24 0.40 15.72
N GLY A 13 -4.14 -0.33 15.50
CA GLY A 13 -4.16 -1.77 15.28
C GLY A 13 -4.62 -2.21 13.87
N VAL A 14 -5.24 -1.31 13.10
CA VAL A 14 -5.61 -1.54 11.69
C VAL A 14 -4.62 -0.85 10.76
N TRP A 15 -4.32 0.43 11.02
CA TRP A 15 -3.40 1.21 10.21
C TRP A 15 -2.05 1.37 10.90
N TRP A 16 -1.00 0.98 10.18
CA TRP A 16 0.38 1.09 10.65
C TRP A 16 1.16 1.99 9.69
N PHE A 17 1.62 3.13 10.21
CA PHE A 17 2.48 4.04 9.45
C PHE A 17 3.95 3.65 9.71
N VAL A 18 4.57 3.04 8.71
CA VAL A 18 5.95 2.56 8.79
C VAL A 18 6.92 3.55 8.15
N ASN A 19 8.15 3.60 8.66
CA ASN A 19 9.24 4.36 8.08
C ASN A 19 10.52 3.52 8.07
N MET A 20 11.46 3.87 7.19
CA MET A 20 12.75 3.23 7.06
C MET A 20 13.73 4.17 6.35
N PRO A 21 15.05 3.89 6.35
CA PRO A 21 16.02 4.65 5.57
C PRO A 21 15.62 4.71 4.08
N GLN A 22 15.89 5.85 3.43
CA GLN A 22 15.44 6.12 2.06
C GLN A 22 15.84 5.01 1.06
N GLU A 23 17.09 4.52 1.11
CA GLU A 23 17.56 3.46 0.22
C GLU A 23 16.74 2.16 0.37
N LYS A 24 16.38 1.80 1.61
CA LYS A 24 15.53 0.63 1.88
C LYS A 24 14.10 0.84 1.43
N MET A 25 13.59 2.06 1.58
CA MET A 25 12.26 2.41 1.08
C MET A 25 12.19 2.26 -0.45
N LEU A 26 13.20 2.75 -1.17
CA LEU A 26 13.28 2.63 -2.63
C LEU A 26 13.39 1.17 -3.08
N ASP A 27 14.20 0.36 -2.41
CA ASP A 27 14.32 -1.08 -2.69
C ASP A 27 13.00 -1.82 -2.46
N VAL A 28 12.31 -1.57 -1.35
CA VAL A 28 10.99 -2.16 -1.08
C VAL A 28 9.96 -1.71 -2.12
N ALA A 29 9.94 -0.42 -2.47
CA ALA A 29 8.99 0.11 -3.44
C ALA A 29 9.22 -0.43 -4.85
N ALA A 30 10.47 -0.50 -5.32
CA ALA A 30 10.80 -0.96 -6.67
C ALA A 30 10.85 -2.50 -6.79
N ASN A 31 11.58 -3.17 -5.90
CA ASN A 31 11.86 -4.61 -6.01
C ASN A 31 10.90 -5.46 -5.17
N GLY A 32 10.46 -4.98 -4.01
CA GLY A 32 9.54 -5.70 -3.13
C GLY A 32 8.09 -5.63 -3.60
N LEU A 33 7.64 -4.43 -3.97
CA LEU A 33 6.26 -4.14 -4.32
C LEU A 33 6.06 -3.80 -5.79
N GLY A 34 7.11 -3.51 -6.58
CA GLY A 34 6.96 -3.20 -8.01
C GLY A 34 6.16 -1.92 -8.29
N LEU A 35 6.17 -0.97 -7.35
CA LEU A 35 5.40 0.28 -7.44
C LEU A 35 6.13 1.39 -8.18
N ILE A 36 7.45 1.33 -8.23
CA ILE A 36 8.31 2.36 -8.84
C ILE A 36 9.21 1.67 -9.86
N PRO A 37 9.39 2.24 -11.08
CA PRO A 37 10.37 1.73 -12.02
C PRO A 37 11.79 1.79 -11.44
N PRO A 38 12.62 0.75 -11.59
CA PRO A 38 14.02 0.82 -11.23
C PRO A 38 14.71 1.99 -11.93
N GLY A 39 15.39 2.86 -11.16
CA GLY A 39 16.12 4.02 -11.70
C GLY A 39 15.32 5.31 -11.85
N SER A 40 14.03 5.34 -11.49
CA SER A 40 13.20 6.57 -11.44
C SER A 40 12.54 6.76 -10.07
N PRO A 41 13.32 6.93 -8.99
CA PRO A 41 12.84 6.94 -7.60
C PRO A 41 11.93 8.14 -7.26
N GLU A 42 11.98 9.20 -8.05
CA GLU A 42 11.09 10.37 -7.95
C GLU A 42 9.62 10.08 -8.32
N MET A 43 9.35 8.98 -9.02
CA MET A 43 8.00 8.56 -9.36
C MET A 43 7.31 7.91 -8.16
N HIS A 44 6.12 8.39 -7.81
CA HIS A 44 5.29 7.82 -6.76
C HIS A 44 4.10 7.06 -7.35
N SER A 45 3.74 5.93 -6.73
CA SER A 45 2.52 5.20 -7.06
C SER A 45 1.39 5.63 -6.11
N THR A 46 0.18 5.74 -6.66
CA THR A 46 -1.06 5.90 -5.89
C THR A 46 -1.74 4.56 -5.60
N ARG A 47 -1.14 3.42 -5.99
CA ARG A 47 -1.82 2.12 -5.89
C ARG A 47 -1.81 1.55 -4.47
N PHE A 48 -2.91 0.90 -4.10
CA PHE A 48 -2.93 -0.06 -3.01
C PHE A 48 -2.39 -1.41 -3.47
N VAL A 49 -1.66 -2.10 -2.59
CA VAL A 49 -1.14 -3.45 -2.82
C VAL A 49 -1.80 -4.41 -1.82
N LEU A 50 -2.45 -5.46 -2.32
CA LEU A 50 -2.94 -6.53 -1.48
C LEU A 50 -1.82 -7.56 -1.29
N VAL A 51 -1.44 -7.80 -0.04
CA VAL A 51 -0.44 -8.80 0.35
C VAL A 51 -1.11 -9.79 1.30
N ASP A 52 -0.87 -11.08 1.09
CA ASP A 52 -1.43 -12.13 1.95
C ASP A 52 -0.53 -12.50 3.14
N SER A 53 -1.00 -13.44 3.98
CA SER A 53 -0.26 -13.93 5.15
C SER A 53 1.02 -14.70 4.82
N ALA A 54 1.20 -15.14 3.56
CA ALA A 54 2.42 -15.75 3.06
C ALA A 54 3.38 -14.72 2.45
N MET A 55 3.12 -13.42 2.66
CA MET A 55 3.90 -12.29 2.13
C MET A 55 3.96 -12.26 0.60
N LYS A 56 2.89 -12.71 -0.07
CA LYS A 56 2.75 -12.66 -1.53
C LYS A 56 1.80 -11.55 -1.95
N VAL A 57 2.23 -10.78 -2.94
CA VAL A 57 1.37 -9.79 -3.62
C VAL A 57 0.28 -10.55 -4.39
N ARG A 58 -0.97 -10.19 -4.13
CA ARG A 58 -2.17 -10.76 -4.78
C ARG A 58 -2.84 -9.83 -5.76
N GLY A 59 -2.54 -8.53 -5.70
CA GLY A 59 -3.02 -7.57 -6.67
C GLY A 59 -2.65 -6.13 -6.35
N TYR A 60 -2.86 -5.28 -7.35
CA TYR A 60 -2.67 -3.84 -7.30
C TYR A 60 -3.99 -3.16 -7.69
N TYR A 61 -4.33 -2.08 -7.00
CA TYR A 61 -5.60 -1.38 -7.18
C TYR A 61 -5.34 0.12 -7.17
N ASP A 62 -5.87 0.86 -8.16
CA ASP A 62 -5.74 2.31 -8.16
C ASP A 62 -6.61 2.93 -7.05
N SER A 63 -6.00 3.70 -6.15
CA SER A 63 -6.74 4.34 -5.05
C SER A 63 -7.62 5.50 -5.50
N ALA A 64 -7.39 6.05 -6.71
CA ALA A 64 -8.19 7.11 -7.29
C ALA A 64 -9.38 6.58 -8.12
N ASP A 65 -9.40 5.28 -8.45
CA ASP A 65 -10.50 4.63 -9.18
C ASP A 65 -11.46 3.95 -8.20
N SER A 66 -12.69 4.45 -8.14
CA SER A 66 -13.73 3.95 -7.25
C SER A 66 -14.12 2.49 -7.53
N SER A 67 -14.01 2.04 -8.78
CA SER A 67 -14.32 0.67 -9.18
C SER A 67 -13.26 -0.31 -8.67
N ASP A 68 -11.99 0.08 -8.74
CA ASP A 68 -10.86 -0.72 -8.24
C ASP A 68 -10.88 -0.81 -6.71
N VAL A 69 -11.21 0.30 -6.03
CA VAL A 69 -11.41 0.31 -4.57
C VAL A 69 -12.60 -0.58 -4.17
N ALA A 70 -13.69 -0.58 -4.93
CA ALA A 70 -14.84 -1.45 -4.68
C ALA A 70 -14.47 -2.93 -4.85
N LYS A 71 -13.69 -3.27 -5.87
CA LYS A 71 -13.18 -4.63 -6.10
C LYS A 71 -12.29 -5.11 -4.95
N LEU A 72 -11.34 -4.27 -4.50
CA LEU A 72 -10.50 -4.58 -3.35
C LEU A 72 -11.35 -4.85 -2.10
N ARG A 73 -12.38 -4.03 -1.85
CA ARG A 73 -13.30 -4.24 -0.72
C ARG A 73 -14.03 -5.57 -0.80
N SER A 74 -14.52 -5.98 -1.97
CA SER A 74 -15.18 -7.29 -2.16
C SER A 74 -14.25 -8.44 -1.76
N ILE A 75 -13.01 -8.42 -2.25
CA ILE A 75 -12.01 -9.44 -1.93
C ILE A 75 -11.78 -9.50 -0.42
N LEU A 76 -11.59 -8.36 0.25
CA LEU A 76 -11.36 -8.33 1.70
C LEU A 76 -12.56 -8.83 2.52
N THR A 77 -13.79 -8.71 2.01
CA THR A 77 -14.98 -9.26 2.68
C THR A 77 -15.15 -10.75 2.50
N GLU A 78 -14.69 -11.30 1.37
CA GLU A 78 -14.75 -12.74 1.05
C GLU A 78 -13.67 -13.55 1.79
N LEU A 79 -12.60 -12.89 2.26
CA LEU A 79 -11.50 -13.51 3.00
C LEU A 79 -11.79 -13.72 4.50
N LYS A 80 -12.99 -13.35 4.99
CA LYS A 80 -13.39 -13.49 6.39
C LYS A 80 -13.86 -14.89 6.75
#